data_AF-A0A059B7U7-F1
#
_entry.id   AF-A0A059B7U7-F1
#
_cell.length_a   1.000
_cell.length_b   1.000
_cell.length_c   1.000
_cell.angle_alpha   90.00
_cell.angle_beta   90.00
_cell.angle_gamma   90.00
#
_symmetry.space_group_name_H-M   'P 1'
#
loop_
_entity.id
_entity.type
_entity.pdbx_description
1 polymer ?
#
loop_
_entity_poly.entity_id
_entity_poly.type
_entity_poly.pdbx_seq_one_letter_code
_entity_poly.pdbx_strand_id
1 'polypeptide(L)'
;MTKHVNPRNGKGSASPPSPSSRNDLRKHSASFRRLGAGVPAPDGSGAEKKLVWLRSQIIGGDAEFDSPFGRRRLTNADSTASGRCVRYVEDFIVDNILPFYGNSHTSDSHVGRQTTKTVHEASSYIKRCLGGGPEDAILFCGSGCTGSIKRLQEVMGVAVPSILRDRMIKCMPSEERWVVLVGPYEHHSNLLSWRQSLAEVIEIGLDEDGSIDMEDLKQKLESYRDANRPILGSFSACSNVTGICTDTRAVAKLLHQFGAFACFDFAASAPYVEIDMRSGKVDGYDAIFLSVHKFLGGPGSPGILLMSKALYRLGSSPPSTCGGGTVDYVNGFDEKDTLYVEDIEERENAGTPQIIQITRAALAFWLKDYVGYEVIEKLEHRYIKEAIERLSKNQNIKILGNKAAKREAILSFLIYSTNNSPPNCHKKGRERGLYLWGETGNERDKPLHGPFVATLLNDLFGIQARGGCACAGPYGHALLGISEAQSHAFRRAIQKGFAGVKPGWTRVSFPYYLSEEEFKYIIAALEFVACYGQRFLPLYHFNLKTGNWTFKKKAFVETVGKERKGKFFILNDNQAGEDPNGDAKQESLTARYTSYWESAKHIASLLPKFPSPRRLQVEIDPELLYFRI
;
A
#
# COMPACT_ATOMS: atom_id res chain seq x y z
N MET A 1 20.92 -77.00 -7.40
CA MET A 1 20.21 -76.43 -8.57
C MET A 1 19.62 -75.09 -8.17
N THR A 2 20.33 -74.05 -8.55
CA THR A 2 20.06 -72.63 -8.33
C THR A 2 18.89 -72.16 -9.19
N LYS A 3 17.93 -71.42 -8.62
CA LYS A 3 17.14 -70.43 -9.35
C LYS A 3 17.33 -69.07 -8.69
N HIS A 4 18.00 -68.21 -9.44
CA HIS A 4 18.23 -66.80 -9.16
C HIS A 4 16.91 -66.01 -9.18
N VAL A 5 16.71 -65.15 -8.18
CA VAL A 5 16.00 -63.87 -8.35
C VAL A 5 16.79 -62.79 -7.60
N ASN A 6 17.17 -61.76 -8.35
CA ASN A 6 17.92 -60.57 -7.91
C ASN A 6 16.94 -59.51 -7.36
N PRO A 7 17.37 -58.62 -6.44
CA PRO A 7 16.52 -57.61 -5.82
C PRO A 7 16.54 -56.29 -6.62
N ARG A 8 15.41 -55.58 -6.66
CA ARG A 8 15.38 -54.14 -7.01
C ARG A 8 14.76 -53.35 -5.87
N ASN A 9 15.63 -52.75 -5.07
CA ASN A 9 15.31 -51.60 -4.23
C ASN A 9 15.06 -50.38 -5.12
N GLY A 10 13.91 -49.75 -4.94
CA GLY A 10 13.60 -48.42 -5.46
C GLY A 10 12.93 -47.59 -4.38
N LYS A 11 13.73 -47.05 -3.45
CA LYS A 11 13.29 -45.96 -2.57
C LYS A 11 13.18 -44.69 -3.42
N GLY A 12 11.98 -44.39 -3.91
CA GLY A 12 11.65 -43.06 -4.40
C GLY A 12 11.42 -42.14 -3.21
N SER A 13 12.37 -41.24 -2.94
CA SER A 13 12.17 -40.11 -2.03
C SER A 13 11.12 -39.18 -2.66
N ALA A 14 9.88 -39.26 -2.18
CA ALA A 14 8.86 -38.28 -2.52
C ALA A 14 9.27 -36.93 -1.90
N SER A 15 9.58 -35.95 -2.75
CA SER A 15 9.69 -34.55 -2.37
C SER A 15 8.40 -34.11 -1.66
N PRO A 16 8.45 -33.26 -0.61
CA PRO A 16 7.24 -32.72 -0.02
C PRO A 16 6.45 -31.93 -1.08
N PRO A 17 5.11 -32.01 -1.11
CA PRO A 17 4.31 -31.20 -2.02
C PRO A 17 4.48 -29.70 -1.70
N SER A 18 4.47 -28.87 -2.74
CA SER A 18 4.58 -27.41 -2.62
C SER A 18 3.44 -26.83 -1.75
N PRO A 19 3.69 -25.78 -0.94
CA PRO A 19 2.69 -25.18 -0.04
C PRO A 19 1.39 -24.75 -0.74
N SER A 20 1.45 -24.43 -2.03
CA SER A 20 0.32 -24.00 -2.87
C SER A 20 -0.82 -25.01 -2.99
N SER A 21 -0.61 -26.29 -2.68
CA SER A 21 -1.67 -27.31 -2.77
C SER A 21 -2.49 -27.50 -1.49
N ARG A 22 -2.12 -26.88 -0.36
CA ARG A 22 -2.76 -27.14 0.96
C ARG A 22 -3.99 -26.28 1.25
N ASN A 23 -4.20 -25.16 0.52
CA ASN A 23 -5.22 -24.16 0.84
C ASN A 23 -6.19 -23.84 -0.33
N ASP A 24 -6.54 -24.81 -1.18
CA ASP A 24 -7.48 -24.53 -2.28
C ASP A 24 -8.90 -24.28 -1.76
N LEU A 25 -9.35 -23.01 -1.75
CA LEU A 25 -10.69 -22.61 -1.33
C LEU A 25 -11.79 -23.45 -2.01
N ARG A 26 -11.58 -23.87 -3.25
CA ARG A 26 -12.54 -24.69 -4.03
C ARG A 26 -12.72 -26.09 -3.46
N LYS A 27 -11.66 -26.68 -2.92
CA LYS A 27 -11.65 -28.06 -2.43
C LYS A 27 -12.23 -28.18 -1.02
N HIS A 28 -12.12 -27.10 -0.24
CA HIS A 28 -12.47 -27.12 1.18
C HIS A 28 -13.76 -26.36 1.53
N SER A 29 -14.41 -25.71 0.56
CA SER A 29 -15.68 -25.00 0.77
C SER A 29 -16.76 -25.48 -0.20
N ALA A 30 -17.97 -25.66 0.33
CA ALA A 30 -19.13 -25.94 -0.52
C ALA A 30 -19.64 -24.67 -1.22
N SER A 31 -19.62 -23.51 -0.54
CA SER A 31 -20.11 -22.24 -1.08
C SER A 31 -19.23 -21.70 -2.23
N PHE A 32 -17.95 -22.06 -2.25
CA PHE A 32 -17.00 -21.64 -3.28
C PHE A 32 -16.72 -22.71 -4.35
N ARG A 33 -17.54 -23.77 -4.47
CA ARG A 33 -17.33 -24.85 -5.48
C ARG A 33 -17.35 -24.36 -6.93
N ARG A 34 -18.12 -23.32 -7.23
CA ARG A 34 -18.22 -22.72 -8.58
C ARG A 34 -17.03 -21.81 -8.92
N LEU A 35 -16.19 -21.51 -7.92
CA LEU A 35 -14.98 -20.71 -8.12
C LEU A 35 -14.00 -21.47 -9.03
N GLY A 36 -13.42 -20.78 -10.00
CA GLY A 36 -12.55 -21.37 -11.02
C GLY A 36 -13.23 -21.69 -12.35
N ALA A 37 -14.56 -21.59 -12.45
CA ALA A 37 -15.23 -21.63 -13.76
C ALA A 37 -14.75 -20.44 -14.62
N GLY A 38 -14.34 -20.70 -15.87
CA GLY A 38 -13.81 -19.66 -16.77
C GLY A 38 -12.41 -19.15 -16.44
N VAL A 39 -11.72 -19.77 -15.47
CA VAL A 39 -10.35 -19.41 -15.06
C VAL A 39 -9.36 -20.40 -15.68
N PRO A 40 -8.23 -19.93 -16.26
CA PRO A 40 -7.21 -20.82 -16.81
C PRO A 40 -6.77 -21.89 -15.80
N ALA A 41 -6.66 -23.13 -16.29
CA ALA A 41 -6.44 -24.27 -15.43
C ALA A 41 -5.10 -24.18 -14.67
N PRO A 42 -5.03 -24.58 -13.38
CA PRO A 42 -3.80 -24.49 -12.59
C PRO A 42 -2.67 -25.43 -13.05
N ASP A 43 -3.02 -26.48 -13.80
CA ASP A 43 -2.14 -27.54 -14.28
C ASP A 43 -1.48 -27.16 -15.62
N GLY A 44 -0.28 -26.57 -15.54
CA GLY A 44 0.57 -26.33 -16.71
C GLY A 44 0.28 -25.07 -17.51
N SER A 45 -0.66 -24.22 -17.09
CA SER A 45 -0.71 -22.85 -17.60
C SER A 45 0.50 -22.06 -17.09
N GLY A 46 1.34 -21.55 -18.01
CA GLY A 46 2.48 -20.71 -17.65
C GLY A 46 2.02 -19.47 -16.87
N ALA A 47 2.83 -18.98 -15.94
CA ALA A 47 2.53 -17.79 -15.12
C ALA A 47 1.99 -16.61 -15.95
N GLU A 48 2.50 -16.42 -17.17
CA GLU A 48 2.03 -15.38 -18.09
C GLU A 48 0.55 -15.55 -18.48
N LYS A 49 0.06 -16.78 -18.73
CA LYS A 49 -1.35 -17.01 -19.05
C LYS A 49 -2.27 -16.58 -17.90
N LYS A 50 -1.84 -16.83 -16.66
CA LYS A 50 -2.59 -16.40 -15.46
C LYS A 50 -2.62 -14.87 -15.36
N LEU A 51 -1.48 -14.21 -15.60
CA LEU A 51 -1.35 -12.76 -15.54
C LEU A 51 -2.13 -12.07 -16.68
N VAL A 52 -2.10 -12.60 -17.90
CA VAL A 52 -2.89 -12.10 -19.03
C VAL A 52 -4.39 -12.19 -18.73
N TRP A 53 -4.85 -13.33 -18.21
CA TRP A 53 -6.24 -13.44 -17.75
C TRP A 53 -6.54 -12.45 -16.64
N LEU A 54 -5.69 -12.34 -15.62
CA LEU A 54 -5.92 -11.43 -14.51
C LEU A 54 -6.01 -9.96 -14.96
N ARG A 55 -5.13 -9.53 -15.86
CA ARG A 55 -5.16 -8.18 -16.48
C ARG A 55 -6.48 -7.96 -17.24
N SER A 56 -6.97 -8.95 -17.98
CA SER A 56 -8.23 -8.84 -18.73
C SER A 56 -9.45 -8.70 -17.81
N GLN A 57 -9.34 -9.16 -16.56
CA GLN A 57 -10.41 -9.02 -15.56
C GLN A 57 -10.37 -7.68 -14.81
N ILE A 58 -9.33 -6.86 -14.94
CA ILE A 58 -9.25 -5.57 -14.23
C ILE A 58 -10.32 -4.62 -14.77
N ILE A 59 -11.25 -4.22 -13.91
CA ILE A 59 -12.30 -3.27 -14.29
C ILE A 59 -11.66 -1.90 -14.56
N GLY A 60 -11.98 -1.35 -15.73
CA GLY A 60 -11.45 -0.06 -16.19
C GLY A 60 -9.96 -0.09 -16.57
N GLY A 61 -9.41 -1.26 -16.93
CA GLY A 61 -8.03 -1.37 -17.43
C GLY A 61 -7.78 -0.52 -18.68
N ASP A 62 -8.79 -0.38 -19.55
CA ASP A 62 -8.71 0.46 -20.76
C ASP A 62 -9.54 1.75 -20.63
N ALA A 63 -9.87 2.16 -19.40
CA ALA A 63 -10.60 3.39 -19.19
C ALA A 63 -9.77 4.60 -19.65
N GLU A 64 -10.44 5.57 -20.26
CA GLU A 64 -9.82 6.81 -20.71
C GLU A 64 -10.49 8.01 -20.03
N PHE A 65 -9.76 9.11 -19.93
CA PHE A 65 -10.28 10.38 -19.44
C PHE A 65 -9.71 11.56 -20.22
N ASP A 66 -10.41 12.68 -20.18
CA ASP A 66 -9.94 13.92 -20.81
C ASP A 66 -8.95 14.64 -19.89
N SER A 67 -7.73 14.83 -20.38
CA SER A 67 -6.70 15.64 -19.74
C SER A 67 -6.58 17.01 -20.42
N PRO A 68 -5.87 17.98 -19.81
CA PRO A 68 -5.51 19.22 -20.48
C PRO A 68 -4.79 19.07 -21.83
N PHE A 69 -4.16 17.91 -22.08
CA PHE A 69 -3.38 17.61 -23.27
C PHE A 69 -4.06 16.58 -24.19
N GLY A 70 -5.37 16.37 -24.02
CA GLY A 70 -6.18 15.44 -24.80
C GLY A 70 -6.53 14.17 -24.04
N ARG A 71 -7.17 13.21 -24.72
CA ARG A 71 -7.59 11.96 -24.10
C ARG A 71 -6.38 11.11 -23.67
N ARG A 72 -6.46 10.50 -22.49
CA ARG A 72 -5.41 9.63 -21.95
C ARG A 72 -6.01 8.34 -21.41
N ARG A 73 -5.34 7.22 -21.69
CA ARG A 73 -5.59 5.95 -20.99
C ARG A 73 -5.16 6.05 -19.54
N LEU A 74 -6.04 5.65 -18.63
CA LEU A 74 -5.77 5.59 -17.20
C LEU A 74 -4.77 4.45 -16.91
N THR A 75 -3.53 4.82 -16.58
CA THR A 75 -2.48 3.88 -16.21
C THR A 75 -2.25 3.95 -14.70
N ASN A 76 -2.72 2.97 -13.94
CA ASN A 76 -2.67 3.04 -12.48
C ASN A 76 -1.31 2.63 -11.91
N ALA A 77 -0.59 3.59 -11.30
CA ALA A 77 0.71 3.36 -10.65
C ALA A 77 0.67 3.61 -9.12
N ASP A 78 -0.51 3.66 -8.50
CA ASP A 78 -0.68 3.88 -7.04
C ASP A 78 -1.34 2.68 -6.34
N SER A 79 -0.99 1.46 -6.75
CA SER A 79 -1.47 0.20 -6.17
C SER A 79 -1.13 0.06 -4.68
N THR A 80 -0.07 0.71 -4.19
CA THR A 80 0.24 0.81 -2.75
C THR A 80 -0.89 1.44 -1.92
N ALA A 81 -1.67 2.35 -2.51
CA ALA A 81 -2.79 2.99 -1.82
C ALA A 81 -4.05 2.11 -1.83
N SER A 82 -4.38 1.50 -2.98
CA SER A 82 -5.53 0.61 -3.15
C SER A 82 -5.34 -0.26 -4.38
N GLY A 83 -5.81 -1.50 -4.32
CA GLY A 83 -5.92 -2.37 -5.48
C GLY A 83 -7.07 -1.95 -6.40
N ARG A 84 -7.15 -2.59 -7.57
CA ARG A 84 -8.24 -2.39 -8.54
C ARG A 84 -9.34 -3.44 -8.34
N CYS A 85 -10.57 -3.14 -8.74
CA CYS A 85 -11.65 -4.12 -8.78
C CYS A 85 -11.44 -5.12 -9.93
N VAL A 86 -11.93 -6.34 -9.74
CA VAL A 86 -11.78 -7.46 -10.69
C VAL A 86 -13.16 -7.96 -11.08
N ARG A 87 -13.45 -7.99 -12.38
CA ARG A 87 -14.75 -8.38 -12.94
C ARG A 87 -15.20 -9.75 -12.45
N TYR A 88 -14.31 -10.74 -12.51
CA TYR A 88 -14.56 -12.08 -11.98
C TYR A 88 -15.05 -12.09 -10.51
N VAL A 89 -14.50 -11.22 -9.65
CA VAL A 89 -14.92 -11.13 -8.24
C VAL A 89 -16.31 -10.52 -8.12
N GLU A 90 -16.59 -9.47 -8.90
CA GLU A 90 -17.92 -8.85 -8.93
C GLU A 90 -18.98 -9.81 -9.44
N ASP A 91 -18.73 -10.46 -10.57
CA ASP A 91 -19.64 -11.42 -11.19
C ASP A 91 -19.90 -12.60 -10.25
N PHE A 92 -18.87 -13.12 -9.58
CA PHE A 92 -19.05 -14.18 -8.59
C PHE A 92 -20.01 -13.77 -7.46
N ILE A 93 -19.87 -12.54 -6.94
CA ILE A 93 -20.73 -12.02 -5.88
C ILE A 93 -22.17 -11.84 -6.40
N VAL A 94 -22.33 -11.24 -7.58
CA VAL A 94 -23.64 -11.01 -8.21
C VAL A 94 -24.36 -12.32 -8.50
N ASP A 95 -23.66 -13.33 -9.00
CA ASP A 95 -24.28 -14.56 -9.49
C ASP A 95 -24.45 -15.64 -8.41
N ASN A 96 -23.61 -15.63 -7.37
CA ASN A 96 -23.54 -16.74 -6.39
C ASN A 96 -23.81 -16.32 -4.95
N ILE A 97 -23.70 -15.04 -4.61
CA ILE A 97 -23.84 -14.56 -3.23
C ILE A 97 -25.14 -13.77 -3.07
N LEU A 98 -25.34 -12.72 -3.87
CA LEU A 98 -26.52 -11.85 -3.77
C LEU A 98 -27.87 -12.58 -3.94
N PRO A 99 -28.03 -13.57 -4.84
CA PRO A 99 -29.32 -14.24 -5.02
C PRO A 99 -29.76 -15.08 -3.81
N PHE A 100 -28.80 -15.48 -2.97
CA PHE A 100 -29.05 -16.29 -1.77
C PHE A 100 -28.78 -15.53 -0.47
N TYR A 101 -28.74 -14.19 -0.55
CA TYR A 101 -28.44 -13.34 0.59
C TYR A 101 -29.58 -13.35 1.61
N GLY A 102 -29.30 -13.87 2.81
CA GLY A 102 -30.08 -13.66 4.03
C GLY A 102 -29.19 -13.14 5.15
N ASN A 103 -29.78 -12.48 6.16
CA ASN A 103 -29.03 -12.09 7.34
C ASN A 103 -28.50 -13.34 8.08
N SER A 104 -27.30 -13.26 8.63
CA SER A 104 -26.77 -14.31 9.52
C SER A 104 -27.38 -14.16 10.92
N HIS A 105 -27.01 -15.04 11.85
CA HIS A 105 -27.55 -15.20 13.23
C HIS A 105 -28.67 -16.21 13.40
N THR A 106 -29.41 -16.56 12.34
CA THR A 106 -30.33 -17.71 12.36
C THR A 106 -30.13 -18.58 11.12
N SER A 107 -30.10 -19.91 11.32
CA SER A 107 -29.87 -20.90 10.26
C SER A 107 -31.10 -21.74 9.91
N ASP A 108 -32.27 -21.29 10.34
CA ASP A 108 -33.55 -21.98 10.14
C ASP A 108 -34.01 -21.88 8.68
N SER A 109 -33.79 -20.73 8.05
CA SER A 109 -34.06 -20.52 6.63
C SER A 109 -32.89 -20.94 5.75
N HIS A 110 -33.19 -21.30 4.50
CA HIS A 110 -32.17 -21.69 3.51
C HIS A 110 -31.12 -20.59 3.32
N VAL A 111 -31.55 -19.34 3.14
CA VAL A 111 -30.65 -18.19 2.89
C VAL A 111 -29.83 -17.83 4.14
N GLY A 112 -30.43 -17.85 5.34
CA GLY A 112 -29.70 -17.60 6.59
C GLY A 112 -28.62 -18.65 6.85
N ARG A 113 -28.93 -19.93 6.62
CA ARG A 113 -27.96 -21.03 6.69
C ARG A 113 -26.84 -20.88 5.66
N GLN A 114 -27.19 -20.57 4.41
CA GLN A 114 -26.22 -20.45 3.31
C GLN A 114 -25.28 -19.27 3.50
N THR A 115 -25.79 -18.10 3.90
CA THR A 115 -24.97 -16.93 4.22
C THR A 115 -24.01 -17.22 5.38
N THR A 116 -24.54 -17.75 6.50
CA THR A 116 -23.73 -18.05 7.69
C THR A 116 -22.59 -19.00 7.36
N LYS A 117 -22.90 -20.07 6.62
CA LYS A 117 -21.89 -21.02 6.13
C LYS A 117 -20.84 -20.34 5.25
N THR A 118 -21.25 -19.48 4.33
CA THR A 118 -20.34 -18.79 3.40
C THR A 118 -19.38 -17.87 4.15
N VAL A 119 -19.88 -17.12 5.13
CA VAL A 119 -19.04 -16.27 6.00
C VAL A 119 -18.05 -17.13 6.78
N HIS A 120 -18.48 -18.23 7.40
CA HIS A 120 -17.56 -19.11 8.15
C HIS A 120 -16.49 -19.73 7.25
N GLU A 121 -16.86 -20.21 6.06
CA GLU A 121 -15.92 -20.77 5.08
C GLU A 121 -14.92 -19.70 4.58
N ALA A 122 -15.38 -18.48 4.32
CA ALA A 122 -14.54 -17.34 3.92
C ALA A 122 -13.57 -16.93 5.03
N SER A 123 -14.06 -16.76 6.27
CA SER A 123 -13.24 -16.42 7.43
C SER A 123 -12.18 -17.48 7.73
N SER A 124 -12.58 -18.75 7.72
CA SER A 124 -11.67 -19.88 7.93
C SER A 124 -10.59 -19.96 6.84
N TYR A 125 -10.94 -19.65 5.59
CA TYR A 125 -9.98 -19.61 4.50
C TYR A 125 -8.95 -18.50 4.70
N ILE A 126 -9.40 -17.27 4.97
CA ILE A 126 -8.49 -16.14 5.20
C ILE A 126 -7.58 -16.41 6.40
N LYS A 127 -8.12 -16.95 7.50
CA LYS A 127 -7.34 -17.33 8.68
C LYS A 127 -6.22 -18.32 8.34
N ARG A 128 -6.50 -19.33 7.52
CA ARG A 128 -5.49 -20.28 7.02
C ARG A 128 -4.45 -19.63 6.11
N CYS A 129 -4.86 -18.73 5.21
CA CYS A 129 -3.93 -17.99 4.34
C CYS A 129 -2.95 -17.10 5.12
N LEU A 130 -3.30 -16.74 6.36
CA LEU A 130 -2.45 -15.96 7.27
C LEU A 130 -1.66 -16.84 8.25
N GLY A 131 -1.76 -18.17 8.16
CA GLY A 131 -1.12 -19.11 9.09
C GLY A 131 -1.75 -19.15 10.49
N GLY A 132 -2.98 -18.67 10.66
CA GLY A 132 -3.68 -18.66 11.94
C GLY A 132 -4.15 -20.06 12.36
N GLY A 133 -3.95 -20.37 13.64
CA GLY A 133 -4.36 -21.62 14.29
C GLY A 133 -5.54 -21.47 15.26
N PRO A 134 -5.83 -22.53 16.06
CA PRO A 134 -6.90 -22.52 17.06
C PRO A 134 -6.69 -21.51 18.21
N GLU A 135 -5.44 -21.18 18.52
CA GLU A 135 -5.06 -20.20 19.54
C GLU A 135 -5.11 -18.75 19.06
N ASP A 136 -5.51 -18.55 17.80
CA ASP A 136 -5.65 -17.24 17.19
C ASP A 136 -7.13 -16.93 16.97
N ALA A 137 -7.48 -15.65 16.97
CA ALA A 137 -8.81 -15.14 16.63
C ALA A 137 -8.69 -14.21 15.41
N ILE A 138 -9.53 -14.43 14.39
CA ILE A 138 -9.66 -13.53 13.25
C ILE A 138 -10.87 -12.60 13.44
N LEU A 139 -10.61 -11.29 13.42
CA LEU A 139 -11.62 -10.24 13.53
C LEU A 139 -11.66 -9.41 12.24
N PHE A 140 -12.88 -9.16 11.76
CA PHE A 140 -13.13 -8.29 10.61
C PHE A 140 -13.49 -6.89 11.12
N CYS A 141 -12.58 -5.95 10.94
CA CYS A 141 -12.66 -4.63 11.53
C CYS A 141 -12.95 -3.59 10.44
N GLY A 142 -13.83 -2.62 10.70
CA GLY A 142 -14.35 -1.64 9.72
C GLY A 142 -13.50 -1.34 8.47
N SER A 143 -12.95 -0.13 8.37
CA SER A 143 -12.22 0.27 7.15
C SER A 143 -10.71 0.10 7.30
N GLY A 144 -10.19 -1.01 6.77
CA GLY A 144 -8.76 -1.27 6.65
C GLY A 144 -8.02 -1.44 7.98
N CYS A 145 -6.68 -1.46 7.88
CA CYS A 145 -5.77 -1.71 8.98
C CYS A 145 -5.95 -0.73 10.16
N THR A 146 -6.36 0.52 9.91
CA THR A 146 -6.68 1.49 10.99
C THR A 146 -7.76 0.95 11.93
N GLY A 147 -8.81 0.34 11.39
CA GLY A 147 -9.86 -0.29 12.19
C GLY A 147 -9.34 -1.50 12.96
N SER A 148 -8.43 -2.28 12.37
CA SER A 148 -7.80 -3.44 13.00
C SER A 148 -6.91 -3.06 14.18
N ILE A 149 -6.06 -2.03 14.05
CA ILE A 149 -5.22 -1.53 15.15
C ILE A 149 -6.10 -0.98 16.28
N LYS A 150 -7.16 -0.24 15.93
CA LYS A 150 -8.10 0.28 16.92
C LYS A 150 -8.83 -0.85 17.65
N ARG A 151 -9.28 -1.88 16.93
CA ARG A 151 -9.91 -3.06 17.53
C ARG A 151 -8.96 -3.77 18.49
N LEU A 152 -7.69 -3.93 18.12
CA LEU A 152 -6.66 -4.49 18.99
C LEU A 152 -6.57 -3.70 20.31
N GLN A 153 -6.54 -2.36 20.24
CA GLN A 153 -6.51 -1.52 21.44
C GLN A 153 -7.75 -1.69 22.32
N GLU A 154 -8.93 -1.88 21.71
CA GLU A 154 -10.18 -2.08 22.42
C GLU A 154 -10.18 -3.41 23.18
N VAL A 155 -9.83 -4.51 22.51
CA VAL A 155 -9.81 -5.84 23.14
C VAL A 155 -8.67 -6.01 24.14
N MET A 156 -7.60 -5.21 24.03
CA MET A 156 -6.53 -5.12 25.04
C MET A 156 -6.91 -4.23 26.23
N GLY A 157 -8.00 -3.45 26.16
CA GLY A 157 -8.41 -2.52 27.21
C GLY A 157 -7.57 -1.23 27.29
N VAL A 158 -6.83 -0.87 26.23
CA VAL A 158 -6.00 0.36 26.20
C VAL A 158 -6.62 1.50 25.38
N ALA A 159 -7.76 1.23 24.74
CA ALA A 159 -8.54 2.23 24.05
C ALA A 159 -9.29 3.15 25.02
N VAL A 160 -9.29 4.45 24.74
CA VAL A 160 -10.04 5.45 25.51
C VAL A 160 -10.53 6.57 24.59
N PRO A 161 -11.69 7.20 24.84
CA PRO A 161 -12.06 8.44 24.17
C PRO A 161 -10.99 9.52 24.40
N SER A 162 -10.63 10.26 23.33
CA SER A 162 -9.52 11.23 23.38
C SER A 162 -9.69 12.30 24.47
N ILE A 163 -10.93 12.73 24.73
CA ILE A 163 -11.27 13.72 25.76
C ILE A 163 -11.05 13.22 27.20
N LEU A 164 -10.97 11.90 27.42
CA LEU A 164 -10.77 11.30 28.74
C LEU A 164 -9.33 10.81 28.96
N ARG A 165 -8.53 10.74 27.90
CA ARG A 165 -7.19 10.12 27.92
C ARG A 165 -6.31 10.65 29.04
N ASP A 166 -6.12 11.96 29.11
CA ASP A 166 -5.20 12.56 30.08
C ASP A 166 -5.69 12.42 31.53
N ARG A 167 -7.02 12.39 31.73
CA ARG A 167 -7.61 12.10 33.04
C ARG A 167 -7.34 10.65 33.44
N MET A 168 -7.46 9.72 32.50
CA MET A 168 -7.27 8.30 32.78
C MET A 168 -5.81 7.95 33.02
N ILE A 169 -4.89 8.50 32.23
CA ILE A 169 -3.45 8.32 32.47
C ILE A 169 -3.05 8.84 33.86
N LYS A 170 -3.62 9.95 34.34
CA LYS A 170 -3.35 10.48 35.69
C LYS A 170 -3.87 9.59 36.82
N CYS A 171 -4.91 8.79 36.56
CA CYS A 171 -5.52 7.90 37.55
C CYS A 171 -4.97 6.47 37.52
N MET A 172 -4.13 6.13 36.54
CA MET A 172 -3.55 4.79 36.37
C MET A 172 -2.12 4.73 36.91
N PRO A 173 -1.77 3.69 37.67
CA PRO A 173 -0.37 3.38 37.99
C PRO A 173 0.46 3.14 36.71
N SER A 174 1.75 3.42 36.75
CA SER A 174 2.67 3.20 35.63
C SER A 174 2.74 1.73 35.23
N GLU A 175 2.65 0.83 36.20
CA GLU A 175 2.82 -0.62 36.08
C GLU A 175 1.67 -1.25 35.27
N GLU A 176 0.49 -0.64 35.30
CA GLU A 176 -0.69 -1.07 34.52
C GLU A 176 -0.67 -0.55 33.08
N ARG A 177 0.19 0.44 32.77
CA ARG A 177 0.26 1.02 31.43
C ARG A 177 1.15 0.18 30.53
N TRP A 178 0.56 -0.30 29.43
CA TRP A 178 1.30 -0.95 28.36
C TRP A 178 2.43 -0.07 27.81
N VAL A 179 3.56 -0.69 27.52
CA VAL A 179 4.65 -0.08 26.72
C VAL A 179 4.50 -0.58 25.29
N VAL A 180 4.34 0.34 24.35
CA VAL A 180 4.20 0.03 22.93
C VAL A 180 5.39 0.61 22.16
N LEU A 181 6.23 -0.28 21.63
CA LEU A 181 7.35 0.11 20.76
C LEU A 181 6.86 0.16 19.31
N VAL A 182 7.19 1.23 18.59
CA VAL A 182 6.79 1.45 17.20
C VAL A 182 8.00 1.77 16.33
N GLY A 183 7.97 1.40 15.06
CA GLY A 183 9.09 1.59 14.15
C GLY A 183 9.29 3.03 13.65
N PRO A 184 10.37 3.27 12.91
CA PRO A 184 10.71 4.61 12.39
C PRO A 184 9.89 5.02 11.16
N TYR A 185 9.29 4.07 10.45
CA TYR A 185 8.54 4.30 9.21
C TYR A 185 7.08 3.89 9.28
N GLU A 186 6.49 3.97 10.48
CA GLU A 186 5.08 3.66 10.66
C GLU A 186 4.17 4.60 9.85
N HIS A 187 3.16 3.98 9.25
CA HIS A 187 2.00 4.71 8.79
C HIS A 187 1.32 5.40 9.98
N HIS A 188 0.69 6.55 9.76
CA HIS A 188 0.00 7.31 10.82
C HIS A 188 -1.01 6.48 11.62
N SER A 189 -1.65 5.50 10.98
CA SER A 189 -2.55 4.54 11.65
C SER A 189 -1.84 3.71 12.72
N ASN A 190 -0.57 3.34 12.52
CA ASN A 190 0.23 2.55 13.45
C ASN A 190 1.18 3.42 14.33
N LEU A 191 0.96 4.73 14.37
CA LEU A 191 1.69 5.65 15.26
C LEU A 191 0.74 6.52 16.08
N LEU A 192 -0.12 7.28 15.39
CA LEU A 192 -1.04 8.21 16.05
C LEU A 192 -2.09 7.47 16.88
N SER A 193 -2.53 6.28 16.41
CA SER A 193 -3.49 5.46 17.14
C SER A 193 -2.95 5.07 18.51
N TRP A 194 -1.70 4.58 18.59
CA TRP A 194 -1.04 4.26 19.85
C TRP A 194 -0.77 5.50 20.70
N ARG A 195 -0.33 6.62 20.10
CA ARG A 195 -0.13 7.88 20.84
C ARG A 195 -1.41 8.40 21.49
N GLN A 196 -2.57 8.05 20.95
CA GLN A 196 -3.89 8.44 21.48
C GLN A 196 -4.54 7.35 22.35
N SER A 197 -3.84 6.24 22.64
CA SER A 197 -4.28 5.22 23.59
C SER A 197 -3.76 5.53 25.01
N LEU A 198 -4.05 4.66 25.97
CA LEU A 198 -3.52 4.71 27.34
C LEU A 198 -2.07 4.23 27.47
N ALA A 199 -1.52 3.62 26.41
CA ALA A 199 -0.16 3.12 26.39
C ALA A 199 0.90 4.25 26.49
N GLU A 200 2.09 3.88 26.91
CA GLU A 200 3.30 4.65 26.69
C GLU A 200 3.92 4.21 25.36
N VAL A 201 4.19 5.16 24.47
CA VAL A 201 4.67 4.87 23.12
C VAL A 201 6.14 5.23 23.01
N ILE A 202 6.95 4.26 22.58
CA ILE A 202 8.39 4.38 22.41
C ILE A 202 8.72 4.19 20.93
N GLU A 203 9.27 5.21 20.29
CA GLU A 203 9.65 5.16 18.87
C GLU A 203 11.07 4.64 18.71
N ILE A 204 11.26 3.64 17.85
CA ILE A 204 12.57 3.09 17.45
C ILE A 204 13.14 3.86 16.27
N GLY A 205 14.44 4.13 16.31
CA GLY A 205 15.19 4.84 15.27
C GLY A 205 15.44 4.03 14.00
N LEU A 206 16.03 4.72 13.02
CA LEU A 206 16.58 4.10 11.81
C LEU A 206 18.06 3.76 12.04
N ASP A 207 18.51 2.63 11.50
CA ASP A 207 19.93 2.36 11.35
C ASP A 207 20.54 3.13 10.15
N GLU A 208 21.85 2.96 9.93
CA GLU A 208 22.56 3.59 8.81
C GLU A 208 22.05 3.16 7.43
N ASP A 209 21.44 1.95 7.36
CA ASP A 209 20.84 1.39 6.16
C ASP A 209 19.38 1.82 5.96
N GLY A 210 18.83 2.65 6.85
CA GLY A 210 17.44 3.12 6.79
C GLY A 210 16.40 2.03 7.09
N SER A 211 16.81 0.97 7.78
CA SER A 211 15.99 -0.09 8.36
C SER A 211 15.72 0.20 9.85
N ILE A 212 14.97 -0.67 10.53
CA ILE A 212 14.77 -0.55 11.99
C ILE A 212 16.11 -0.78 12.69
N ASP A 213 16.49 0.14 13.58
CA ASP A 213 17.66 -0.03 14.43
C ASP A 213 17.38 -1.11 15.50
N MET A 214 17.91 -2.31 15.26
CA MET A 214 17.76 -3.46 16.15
C MET A 214 18.49 -3.30 17.48
N GLU A 215 19.55 -2.50 17.52
CA GLU A 215 20.30 -2.24 18.75
C GLU A 215 19.58 -1.19 19.60
N ASP A 216 19.03 -0.13 19.00
CA ASP A 216 18.14 0.82 19.69
C ASP A 216 16.89 0.10 20.25
N LEU A 217 16.28 -0.80 19.46
CA LEU A 217 15.18 -1.65 19.94
C LEU A 217 15.59 -2.47 21.16
N LYS A 218 16.74 -3.13 21.12
CA LYS A 218 17.24 -3.94 22.23
C LYS A 218 17.49 -3.10 23.48
N GLN A 219 18.17 -1.96 23.36
CA GLN A 219 18.46 -1.06 24.49
C GLN A 219 17.18 -0.54 25.14
N LYS A 220 16.17 -0.17 24.34
CA LYS A 220 14.86 0.24 24.84
C LYS A 220 14.15 -0.91 25.54
N LEU A 221 14.17 -2.12 25.01
CA LEU A 221 13.61 -3.30 25.69
C LEU A 221 14.31 -3.58 27.02
N GLU A 222 15.64 -3.48 27.07
CA GLU A 222 16.43 -3.65 28.30
C GLU A 222 16.00 -2.63 29.39
N SER A 223 15.71 -1.38 29.01
CA SER A 223 15.27 -0.35 29.95
C SER A 223 13.93 -0.65 30.66
N TYR A 224 13.10 -1.53 30.10
CA TYR A 224 11.81 -1.94 30.67
C TYR A 224 11.80 -3.35 31.26
N ARG A 225 12.95 -4.06 31.26
CA ARG A 225 13.03 -5.45 31.71
C ARG A 225 12.49 -5.67 33.13
N ASP A 226 12.84 -4.77 34.03
CA ASP A 226 12.47 -4.84 35.46
C ASP A 226 11.25 -3.98 35.79
N ALA A 227 10.59 -3.37 34.79
CA ALA A 227 9.46 -2.47 35.00
C ALA A 227 8.14 -3.20 35.36
N ASN A 228 8.10 -4.54 35.22
CA ASN A 228 6.91 -5.38 35.42
C ASN A 228 5.67 -4.87 34.68
N ARG A 229 5.86 -4.40 33.44
CA ARG A 229 4.81 -3.85 32.57
C ARG A 229 4.58 -4.76 31.37
N PRO A 230 3.36 -4.83 30.83
CA PRO A 230 3.13 -5.52 29.57
C PRO A 230 3.72 -4.73 28.40
N ILE A 231 4.48 -5.41 27.55
CA ILE A 231 5.22 -4.81 26.42
C ILE A 231 4.70 -5.37 25.10
N LEU A 232 4.54 -4.51 24.11
CA LEU A 232 4.15 -4.87 22.74
C LEU A 232 4.99 -4.08 21.74
N GLY A 233 5.50 -4.75 20.71
CA GLY A 233 6.05 -4.13 19.52
C GLY A 233 5.01 -4.07 18.41
N SER A 234 4.79 -2.91 17.79
CA SER A 234 3.85 -2.71 16.68
C SER A 234 4.57 -2.08 15.50
N PHE A 235 5.10 -2.92 14.59
CA PHE A 235 6.01 -2.50 13.53
C PHE A 235 5.41 -2.69 12.15
N SER A 236 5.70 -1.79 11.21
CA SER A 236 5.38 -2.00 9.81
C SER A 236 6.22 -3.14 9.24
N ALA A 237 5.59 -4.13 8.59
CA ALA A 237 6.28 -5.19 7.87
C ALA A 237 6.95 -4.68 6.58
N CYS A 238 6.42 -3.58 6.02
CA CYS A 238 6.97 -2.90 4.86
C CYS A 238 6.62 -1.41 4.93
N SER A 239 7.60 -0.55 4.62
CA SER A 239 7.35 0.89 4.49
C SER A 239 6.44 1.18 3.30
N ASN A 240 5.29 1.82 3.55
CA ASN A 240 4.42 2.34 2.49
C ASN A 240 5.05 3.51 1.69
N VAL A 241 6.20 4.02 2.13
CA VAL A 241 6.95 5.09 1.49
C VAL A 241 8.02 4.51 0.57
N THR A 242 8.99 3.80 1.14
CA THR A 242 10.19 3.36 0.42
C THR A 242 10.10 1.93 -0.13
N GLY A 243 9.09 1.18 0.31
CA GLY A 243 8.94 -0.25 0.04
C GLY A 243 9.85 -1.14 0.88
N ILE A 244 10.76 -0.57 1.68
CA ILE A 244 11.73 -1.36 2.46
C ILE A 244 11.00 -2.34 3.35
N CYS A 245 11.38 -3.62 3.27
CA CYS A 245 10.82 -4.71 4.06
C CYS A 245 11.56 -4.82 5.40
N THR A 246 10.80 -4.96 6.48
CA THR A 246 11.32 -5.32 7.79
C THR A 246 11.65 -6.80 7.83
N ASP A 247 12.77 -7.20 8.46
CA ASP A 247 12.93 -8.59 8.90
C ASP A 247 12.03 -8.83 10.12
N THR A 248 10.75 -9.05 9.84
CA THR A 248 9.71 -9.22 10.86
C THR A 248 9.98 -10.40 11.79
N ARG A 249 10.66 -11.44 11.29
CA ARG A 249 11.03 -12.61 12.08
C ARG A 249 12.16 -12.29 13.05
N ALA A 250 13.16 -11.52 12.64
CA ALA A 250 14.22 -11.06 13.54
C ALA A 250 13.67 -10.13 14.63
N VAL A 251 12.81 -9.19 14.27
CA VAL A 251 12.12 -8.30 15.23
C VAL A 251 11.30 -9.11 16.24
N ALA A 252 10.50 -10.08 15.77
CA ALA A 252 9.71 -10.94 16.65
C ALA A 252 10.58 -11.73 17.64
N LYS A 253 11.67 -12.34 17.16
CA LYS A 253 12.62 -13.06 18.02
C LYS A 253 13.17 -12.18 19.13
N LEU A 254 13.56 -10.94 18.80
CA LEU A 254 14.09 -10.00 19.78
C LEU A 254 13.01 -9.61 20.80
N LEU A 255 11.79 -9.27 20.35
CA LEU A 255 10.68 -8.93 21.26
C LEU A 255 10.37 -10.07 22.24
N HIS A 256 10.25 -11.30 21.75
CA HIS A 256 9.94 -12.46 22.58
C HIS A 256 11.05 -12.81 23.59
N GLN A 257 12.32 -12.52 23.30
CA GLN A 257 13.41 -12.68 24.28
C GLN A 257 13.22 -11.82 25.53
N PHE A 258 12.47 -10.73 25.42
CA PHE A 258 12.12 -9.83 26.52
C PHE A 258 10.67 -10.01 27.00
N GLY A 259 9.97 -11.07 26.57
CA GLY A 259 8.58 -11.33 26.94
C GLY A 259 7.56 -10.35 26.34
N ALA A 260 7.96 -9.57 25.33
CA ALA A 260 7.08 -8.64 24.63
C ALA A 260 6.30 -9.33 23.50
N PHE A 261 5.10 -8.85 23.22
CA PHE A 261 4.30 -9.30 22.07
C PHE A 261 4.80 -8.68 20.75
N ALA A 262 4.75 -9.43 19.65
CA ALA A 262 5.19 -9.01 18.32
C ALA A 262 4.02 -8.82 17.35
N CYS A 263 3.67 -7.57 17.06
CA CYS A 263 2.56 -7.18 16.20
C CYS A 263 3.05 -6.46 14.94
N PHE A 264 2.45 -6.77 13.79
CA PHE A 264 2.92 -6.26 12.50
C PHE A 264 1.83 -5.66 11.59
N ASP A 265 2.13 -4.48 11.04
CA ASP A 265 1.38 -3.85 9.94
C ASP A 265 1.78 -4.44 8.60
N PHE A 266 0.93 -5.29 8.04
CA PHE A 266 1.14 -5.83 6.70
C PHE A 266 0.39 -5.04 5.62
N ALA A 267 -0.20 -3.87 5.92
CA ALA A 267 -1.01 -3.15 4.94
C ALA A 267 -0.25 -2.78 3.65
N ALA A 268 1.08 -2.59 3.67
CA ALA A 268 1.84 -2.29 2.47
C ALA A 268 2.31 -3.54 1.69
N SER A 269 2.41 -4.70 2.32
CA SER A 269 3.01 -5.93 1.75
C SER A 269 2.05 -7.11 1.62
N ALA A 270 0.96 -7.16 2.37
CA ALA A 270 0.01 -8.27 2.37
C ALA A 270 -0.53 -8.69 0.98
N PRO A 271 -0.74 -7.77 0.02
CA PRO A 271 -1.12 -8.15 -1.34
C PRO A 271 -0.07 -9.00 -2.07
N TYR A 272 1.19 -8.99 -1.61
CA TYR A 272 2.34 -9.46 -2.36
C TYR A 272 3.08 -10.62 -1.67
N VAL A 273 3.22 -10.57 -0.34
CA VAL A 273 4.05 -11.53 0.42
C VAL A 273 3.25 -12.67 1.05
N GLU A 274 3.87 -13.83 1.22
CA GLU A 274 3.31 -14.88 2.08
C GLU A 274 3.33 -14.42 3.56
N ILE A 275 2.24 -14.67 4.27
CA ILE A 275 2.08 -14.32 5.68
C ILE A 275 1.81 -15.60 6.47
N ASP A 276 2.56 -15.80 7.55
CA ASP A 276 2.43 -16.98 8.41
C ASP A 276 2.52 -16.57 9.89
N MET A 277 1.40 -16.62 10.61
CA MET A 277 1.28 -16.14 12.00
C MET A 277 2.24 -16.87 12.95
N ARG A 278 2.27 -18.20 12.93
CA ARG A 278 3.11 -19.04 13.82
C ARG A 278 3.04 -18.62 15.31
N SER A 279 1.84 -18.27 15.77
CA SER A 279 1.59 -17.82 17.15
C SER A 279 2.22 -18.77 18.19
N GLY A 280 2.84 -18.19 19.22
CA GLY A 280 3.57 -18.93 20.27
C GLY A 280 4.94 -19.50 19.85
N LYS A 281 5.40 -19.31 18.61
CA LYS A 281 6.78 -19.60 18.21
C LYS A 281 7.68 -18.40 18.50
N VAL A 282 8.98 -18.67 18.73
CA VAL A 282 9.98 -17.62 19.00
C VAL A 282 10.07 -16.57 17.87
N ASP A 283 9.79 -16.98 16.63
CA ASP A 283 9.75 -16.10 15.44
C ASP A 283 8.33 -15.85 14.93
N GLY A 284 7.33 -16.21 15.75
CA GLY A 284 5.91 -16.01 15.46
C GLY A 284 5.49 -14.56 15.61
N TYR A 285 4.26 -14.29 15.23
CA TYR A 285 3.59 -13.01 15.45
C TYR A 285 2.46 -13.24 16.45
N ASP A 286 2.16 -12.22 17.23
CA ASP A 286 1.02 -12.20 18.16
C ASP A 286 -0.14 -11.39 17.62
N ALA A 287 0.10 -10.45 16.70
CA ALA A 287 -0.96 -9.87 15.89
C ALA A 287 -0.49 -9.48 14.49
N ILE A 288 -1.39 -9.63 13.53
CA ILE A 288 -1.25 -9.19 12.16
C ILE A 288 -2.45 -8.32 11.84
N PHE A 289 -2.21 -7.14 11.29
CA PHE A 289 -3.27 -6.31 10.76
C PHE A 289 -2.99 -5.89 9.32
N LEU A 290 -4.03 -5.91 8.49
CA LEU A 290 -3.92 -5.67 7.05
C LEU A 290 -5.15 -4.97 6.47
N SER A 291 -4.96 -4.39 5.28
CA SER A 291 -6.00 -3.68 4.53
C SER A 291 -6.31 -4.42 3.25
N VAL A 292 -7.44 -5.14 3.20
CA VAL A 292 -7.74 -5.97 2.03
C VAL A 292 -8.08 -5.12 0.80
N HIS A 293 -8.51 -3.86 0.94
CA HIS A 293 -8.72 -2.96 -0.21
C HIS A 293 -7.45 -2.69 -1.04
N LYS A 294 -6.26 -3.00 -0.51
CA LYS A 294 -4.99 -2.92 -1.23
C LYS A 294 -4.69 -4.15 -2.08
N PHE A 295 -5.44 -5.23 -1.90
CA PHE A 295 -5.36 -6.42 -2.74
C PHE A 295 -6.09 -6.16 -4.06
N LEU A 296 -5.63 -6.81 -5.13
CA LEU A 296 -6.38 -6.86 -6.37
C LEU A 296 -7.71 -7.59 -6.13
N GLY A 297 -8.83 -6.97 -6.53
CA GLY A 297 -10.19 -7.44 -6.25
C GLY A 297 -10.69 -7.10 -4.84
N GLY A 298 -9.85 -6.47 -4.01
CA GLY A 298 -10.15 -6.15 -2.62
C GLY A 298 -10.98 -4.91 -2.32
N PRO A 299 -11.07 -3.84 -3.15
CA PRO A 299 -11.84 -2.64 -2.78
C PRO A 299 -13.27 -2.95 -2.28
N GLY A 300 -13.64 -2.39 -1.12
CA GLY A 300 -14.92 -2.67 -0.44
C GLY A 300 -14.87 -3.77 0.63
N SER A 301 -13.73 -4.44 0.80
CA SER A 301 -13.45 -5.42 1.87
C SER A 301 -13.22 -4.77 3.25
N PRO A 302 -13.35 -5.52 4.36
CA PRO A 302 -13.00 -5.02 5.69
C PRO A 302 -11.48 -4.95 5.91
N GLY A 303 -11.07 -4.29 6.99
CA GLY A 303 -9.79 -4.56 7.63
C GLY A 303 -9.79 -5.92 8.33
N ILE A 304 -8.62 -6.53 8.49
CA ILE A 304 -8.48 -7.83 9.16
C ILE A 304 -7.46 -7.72 10.27
N LEU A 305 -7.84 -8.17 11.46
CA LEU A 305 -6.97 -8.41 12.61
C LEU A 305 -6.93 -9.93 12.84
N LEU A 306 -5.78 -10.55 12.70
CA LEU A 306 -5.53 -11.89 13.22
C LEU A 306 -4.65 -11.73 14.47
N MET A 307 -5.10 -12.21 15.61
CA MET A 307 -4.37 -12.05 16.87
C MET A 307 -4.34 -13.32 17.70
N SER A 308 -3.26 -13.52 18.45
CA SER A 308 -3.19 -14.49 19.52
C SER A 308 -4.25 -14.17 20.56
N LYS A 309 -4.97 -15.19 21.04
CA LYS A 309 -5.96 -15.04 22.12
C LYS A 309 -5.34 -14.50 23.41
N ALA A 310 -4.02 -14.60 23.59
CA ALA A 310 -3.29 -14.01 24.72
C ALA A 310 -3.34 -12.47 24.77
N LEU A 311 -3.65 -11.81 23.65
CA LEU A 311 -3.87 -10.35 23.58
C LEU A 311 -5.30 -9.93 23.94
N TYR A 312 -6.25 -10.88 24.07
CA TYR A 312 -7.61 -10.58 24.48
C TYR A 312 -7.68 -10.38 26.00
N ARG A 313 -7.88 -9.14 26.45
CA ARG A 313 -7.83 -8.76 27.88
C ARG A 313 -9.18 -8.38 28.49
N LEU A 314 -10.26 -8.36 27.70
CA LEU A 314 -11.60 -8.09 28.21
C LEU A 314 -12.11 -9.22 29.13
N GLY A 315 -11.65 -10.47 28.93
CA GLY A 315 -12.03 -11.60 29.77
C GLY A 315 -13.54 -11.79 29.81
N SER A 316 -14.12 -11.84 31.02
CA SER A 316 -15.57 -11.93 31.23
C SER A 316 -16.30 -10.58 31.15
N SER A 317 -15.58 -9.46 30.96
CA SER A 317 -16.18 -8.14 30.77
C SER A 317 -16.90 -8.06 29.41
N PRO A 318 -17.84 -7.12 29.22
CA PRO A 318 -18.50 -6.94 27.93
C PRO A 318 -17.51 -6.81 26.75
N PRO A 319 -17.88 -7.28 25.53
CA PRO A 319 -17.04 -7.16 24.34
C PRO A 319 -16.72 -5.71 24.00
N SER A 320 -15.75 -5.50 23.11
CA SER A 320 -15.36 -4.14 22.69
C SER A 320 -16.52 -3.34 22.11
N THR A 321 -17.46 -4.03 21.48
CA THR A 321 -18.71 -3.48 20.94
C THR A 321 -19.85 -4.39 21.34
N CYS A 322 -20.74 -3.93 22.23
CA CYS A 322 -21.95 -4.66 22.57
C CYS A 322 -23.03 -4.47 21.49
N GLY A 323 -23.71 -5.55 21.12
CA GLY A 323 -24.82 -5.51 20.17
C GLY A 323 -25.46 -6.87 19.94
N GLY A 324 -26.50 -6.92 19.11
CA GLY A 324 -27.13 -8.19 18.73
C GLY A 324 -26.13 -9.15 18.09
N GLY A 325 -26.28 -10.45 18.35
CA GLY A 325 -25.36 -11.48 17.86
C GLY A 325 -24.11 -11.71 18.72
N THR A 326 -23.93 -11.00 19.83
CA THR A 326 -22.79 -11.18 20.77
C THR A 326 -23.17 -11.82 22.10
N VAL A 327 -24.45 -12.15 22.28
CA VAL A 327 -25.01 -12.64 23.54
C VAL A 327 -25.72 -13.98 23.33
N ASP A 328 -25.59 -14.86 24.31
CA ASP A 328 -26.42 -16.07 24.45
C ASP A 328 -27.72 -15.75 25.18
N TYR A 329 -27.67 -14.80 26.13
CA TYR A 329 -28.83 -14.41 26.93
C TYR A 329 -28.72 -12.95 27.41
N VAL A 330 -29.85 -12.25 27.39
CA VAL A 330 -30.01 -10.90 27.96
C VAL A 330 -31.40 -10.79 28.58
N ASN A 331 -31.49 -10.22 29.78
CA ASN A 331 -32.76 -9.92 30.45
C ASN A 331 -32.96 -8.41 30.64
N GLY A 332 -34.14 -8.01 31.09
CA GLY A 332 -34.51 -6.60 31.31
C GLY A 332 -34.35 -6.12 32.76
N PHE A 333 -33.71 -6.88 33.64
CA PHE A 333 -33.69 -6.65 35.09
C PHE A 333 -32.32 -6.19 35.61
N ASP A 334 -31.26 -6.94 35.30
CA ASP A 334 -29.88 -6.60 35.72
C ASP A 334 -28.91 -6.88 34.57
N GLU A 335 -28.04 -5.91 34.26
CA GLU A 335 -27.02 -6.05 33.23
C GLU A 335 -26.03 -7.18 33.54
N LYS A 336 -25.81 -7.50 34.83
CA LYS A 336 -24.90 -8.55 35.28
C LYS A 336 -25.35 -9.96 34.89
N ASP A 337 -26.63 -10.14 34.57
CA ASP A 337 -27.18 -11.42 34.10
C ASP A 337 -26.96 -11.63 32.59
N THR A 338 -26.37 -10.66 31.89
CA THR A 338 -26.08 -10.79 30.46
C THR A 338 -25.00 -11.83 30.23
N LEU A 339 -25.33 -12.87 29.48
CA LEU A 339 -24.39 -13.92 29.07
C LEU A 339 -23.91 -13.60 27.66
N TYR A 340 -22.65 -13.22 27.55
CA TYR A 340 -21.97 -12.98 26.28
C TYR A 340 -21.35 -14.27 25.75
N VAL A 341 -21.35 -14.43 24.42
CA VAL A 341 -20.76 -15.59 23.74
C VAL A 341 -19.28 -15.74 24.12
N GLU A 342 -18.84 -16.97 24.37
CA GLU A 342 -17.47 -17.27 24.78
C GLU A 342 -16.46 -17.23 23.63
N ASP A 343 -16.87 -17.63 22.41
CA ASP A 343 -16.00 -17.57 21.24
C ASP A 343 -15.67 -16.13 20.86
N ILE A 344 -14.38 -15.77 20.89
CA ILE A 344 -13.90 -14.40 20.66
C ILE A 344 -14.29 -13.87 19.27
N GLU A 345 -14.29 -14.71 18.24
CA GLU A 345 -14.60 -14.27 16.87
C GLU A 345 -16.08 -13.89 16.73
N GLU A 346 -16.98 -14.68 17.32
CA GLU A 346 -18.41 -14.37 17.38
C GLU A 346 -18.70 -13.20 18.33
N ARG A 347 -18.10 -13.23 19.53
CA ARG A 347 -18.25 -12.23 20.59
C ARG A 347 -17.90 -10.81 20.14
N GLU A 348 -16.92 -10.65 19.26
CA GLU A 348 -16.46 -9.34 18.78
C GLU A 348 -17.05 -8.94 17.40
N ASN A 349 -18.01 -9.71 16.89
CA ASN A 349 -18.67 -9.50 15.60
C ASN A 349 -20.11 -8.99 15.78
N ALA A 350 -20.24 -7.88 16.53
CA ALA A 350 -21.51 -7.30 16.89
C ALA A 350 -22.35 -6.79 15.70
N GLY A 351 -23.66 -7.00 15.79
CA GLY A 351 -24.63 -6.59 14.77
C GLY A 351 -24.61 -7.52 13.56
N THR A 352 -25.16 -7.05 12.43
CA THR A 352 -25.09 -7.80 11.17
C THR A 352 -23.63 -7.87 10.69
N PRO A 353 -23.07 -9.06 10.46
CA PRO A 353 -21.71 -9.22 9.96
C PRO A 353 -21.52 -8.61 8.58
N GLN A 354 -20.25 -8.35 8.26
CA GLN A 354 -19.81 -7.76 7.00
C GLN A 354 -19.83 -8.78 5.83
N ILE A 355 -20.94 -9.51 5.64
CA ILE A 355 -21.08 -10.71 4.79
C ILE A 355 -20.42 -10.58 3.41
N ILE A 356 -20.84 -9.58 2.62
CA ILE A 356 -20.31 -9.37 1.26
C ILE A 356 -18.84 -8.96 1.30
N GLN A 357 -18.45 -8.17 2.30
CA GLN A 357 -17.10 -7.65 2.41
C GLN A 357 -16.11 -8.76 2.81
N ILE A 358 -16.51 -9.67 3.71
CA ILE A 358 -15.73 -10.86 4.10
C ILE A 358 -15.59 -11.82 2.90
N THR A 359 -16.68 -12.06 2.18
CA THR A 359 -16.65 -12.89 0.96
C THR A 359 -15.71 -12.30 -0.08
N ARG A 360 -15.79 -10.98 -0.31
CA ARG A 360 -14.88 -10.26 -1.21
C ARG A 360 -13.43 -10.37 -0.77
N ALA A 361 -13.17 -10.27 0.53
CA ALA A 361 -11.82 -10.45 1.06
C ALA A 361 -11.29 -11.85 0.74
N ALA A 362 -12.08 -12.91 0.96
CA ALA A 362 -11.69 -14.27 0.61
C ALA A 362 -11.39 -14.43 -0.89
N LEU A 363 -12.18 -13.82 -1.77
CA LEU A 363 -11.92 -13.84 -3.21
C LEU A 363 -10.63 -13.10 -3.59
N ALA A 364 -10.30 -11.99 -2.92
CA ALA A 364 -9.04 -11.27 -3.14
C ALA A 364 -7.82 -12.09 -2.68
N PHE A 365 -7.92 -12.79 -1.55
CA PHE A 365 -6.90 -13.76 -1.11
C PHE A 365 -6.76 -14.92 -2.12
N TRP A 366 -7.88 -15.41 -2.64
CA TRP A 366 -7.87 -16.46 -3.66
C TRP A 366 -7.19 -16.03 -4.96
N LEU A 367 -7.40 -14.80 -5.43
CA LEU A 367 -6.71 -14.27 -6.61
C LEU A 367 -5.18 -14.25 -6.41
N LYS A 368 -4.73 -13.87 -5.20
CA LYS A 368 -3.31 -13.88 -4.84
C LYS A 368 -2.74 -15.30 -4.83
N ASP A 369 -3.44 -16.25 -4.21
CA ASP A 369 -3.06 -17.67 -4.18
C ASP A 369 -3.04 -18.29 -5.59
N TYR A 370 -4.01 -17.92 -6.44
CA TYR A 370 -4.09 -18.41 -7.83
C TYR A 370 -2.85 -18.04 -8.66
N VAL A 371 -2.31 -16.83 -8.47
CA VAL A 371 -1.06 -16.39 -9.11
C VAL A 371 0.15 -17.07 -8.47
N GLY A 372 0.19 -17.11 -7.14
CA GLY A 372 1.24 -17.75 -6.34
C GLY A 372 2.34 -16.79 -5.90
N TYR A 373 2.79 -16.94 -4.64
CA TYR A 373 3.74 -16.01 -3.99
C TYR A 373 5.09 -15.91 -4.69
N GLU A 374 5.66 -17.03 -5.15
CA GLU A 374 6.95 -17.05 -5.86
C GLU A 374 6.91 -16.27 -7.17
N VAL A 375 5.79 -16.33 -7.90
CA VAL A 375 5.60 -15.58 -9.16
C VAL A 375 5.52 -14.10 -8.86
N ILE A 376 4.76 -13.72 -7.82
CA ILE A 376 4.61 -12.33 -7.39
C ILE A 376 5.96 -11.75 -6.96
N GLU A 377 6.68 -12.42 -6.05
CA GLU A 377 7.98 -11.97 -5.55
C GLU A 377 8.98 -11.79 -6.70
N LYS A 378 9.08 -12.76 -7.62
CA LYS A 378 10.00 -12.69 -8.76
C LYS A 378 9.70 -11.51 -9.68
N LEU A 379 8.42 -11.23 -9.97
CA LEU A 379 8.03 -10.14 -10.87
C LEU A 379 8.24 -8.77 -10.24
N GLU A 380 7.80 -8.58 -9.00
CA GLU A 380 7.95 -7.30 -8.31
C GLU A 380 9.42 -6.98 -8.03
N HIS A 381 10.21 -7.97 -7.63
CA HIS A 381 11.65 -7.82 -7.45
C HIS A 381 12.34 -7.40 -8.75
N ARG A 382 11.95 -7.99 -9.90
CA ARG A 382 12.49 -7.62 -11.20
C ARG A 382 12.14 -6.17 -11.57
N TYR A 383 10.87 -5.78 -11.45
CA TYR A 383 10.43 -4.42 -11.77
C TYR A 383 11.13 -3.37 -10.92
N ILE A 384 11.19 -3.57 -9.59
CA ILE A 384 11.79 -2.58 -8.71
C ILE A 384 13.31 -2.47 -8.89
N LYS A 385 13.99 -3.60 -9.13
CA LYS A 385 15.42 -3.62 -9.43
C LYS A 385 15.72 -2.85 -10.72
N GLU A 386 14.99 -3.15 -11.80
CA GLU A 386 15.17 -2.47 -13.09
C GLU A 386 14.86 -0.96 -12.97
N ALA A 387 13.79 -0.59 -12.26
CA ALA A 387 13.44 0.80 -12.02
C ALA A 387 14.53 1.55 -11.26
N ILE A 388 15.07 0.97 -10.17
CA ILE A 388 16.13 1.59 -9.38
C ILE A 388 17.42 1.72 -10.20
N GLU A 389 17.83 0.68 -10.92
CA GLU A 389 19.04 0.68 -11.75
C GLU A 389 18.96 1.73 -12.86
N ARG A 390 17.80 1.85 -13.50
CA ARG A 390 17.58 2.80 -14.59
C ARG A 390 17.50 4.25 -14.09
N LEU A 391 16.65 4.51 -13.11
CA LEU A 391 16.41 5.88 -12.63
C LEU A 391 17.59 6.43 -11.82
N SER A 392 18.40 5.59 -11.18
CA SER A 392 19.60 6.02 -10.46
C SER A 392 20.67 6.65 -11.36
N LYS A 393 20.64 6.39 -12.67
CA LYS A 393 21.55 7.00 -13.64
C LYS A 393 21.17 8.46 -13.94
N ASN A 394 19.92 8.85 -13.68
CA ASN A 394 19.43 10.19 -13.95
C ASN A 394 19.80 11.14 -12.80
N GLN A 395 20.68 12.11 -13.09
CA GLN A 395 21.12 13.09 -12.11
C GLN A 395 20.04 14.06 -11.65
N ASN A 396 18.82 14.06 -12.17
CA ASN A 396 17.73 14.89 -11.63
C ASN A 396 16.77 14.10 -10.75
N ILE A 397 16.94 12.78 -10.64
CA ILE A 397 16.09 11.94 -9.79
C ILE A 397 16.84 11.61 -8.50
N LYS A 398 16.15 11.73 -7.36
CA LYS A 398 16.60 11.18 -6.07
C LYS A 398 15.55 10.18 -5.59
N ILE A 399 15.89 8.90 -5.64
CA ILE A 399 15.10 7.84 -5.01
C ILE A 399 15.25 7.96 -3.49
N LEU A 400 14.15 7.85 -2.75
CA LEU A 400 14.14 7.88 -1.29
C LEU A 400 14.33 6.47 -0.70
N GLY A 401 15.01 6.40 0.44
CA GLY A 401 15.37 5.15 1.12
C GLY A 401 16.59 4.44 0.52
N ASN A 402 17.08 3.42 1.22
CA ASN A 402 18.26 2.65 0.84
C ASN A 402 18.02 1.77 -0.38
N LYS A 403 18.62 2.13 -1.52
CA LYS A 403 18.47 1.48 -2.83
C LYS A 403 18.89 0.00 -2.86
N ALA A 404 19.71 -0.45 -1.92
CA ALA A 404 20.16 -1.84 -1.85
C ALA A 404 19.27 -2.74 -0.99
N ALA A 405 18.44 -2.17 -0.12
CA ALA A 405 17.57 -2.91 0.79
C ALA A 405 16.49 -3.71 0.04
N LYS A 406 16.15 -4.90 0.56
CA LYS A 406 14.99 -5.69 0.10
C LYS A 406 13.73 -4.83 0.27
N ARG A 407 12.93 -4.77 -0.79
CA ARG A 407 11.73 -3.94 -0.82
C ARG A 407 10.64 -4.52 -1.72
N GLU A 408 9.40 -4.19 -1.40
CA GLU A 408 8.28 -4.28 -2.33
C GLU A 408 8.46 -3.29 -3.48
N ALA A 409 7.70 -3.47 -4.56
CA ALA A 409 7.80 -2.63 -5.76
C ALA A 409 7.16 -1.24 -5.59
N ILE A 410 7.53 -0.54 -4.51
CA ILE A 410 7.11 0.82 -4.15
C ILE A 410 8.31 1.76 -4.34
N LEU A 411 8.13 2.81 -5.12
CA LEU A 411 9.18 3.76 -5.45
C LEU A 411 8.76 5.18 -5.12
N SER A 412 9.34 5.75 -4.06
CA SER A 412 9.24 7.17 -3.73
C SER A 412 10.47 7.93 -4.21
N PHE A 413 10.27 9.07 -4.86
CA PHE A 413 11.34 9.84 -5.46
C PHE A 413 11.04 11.35 -5.49
N LEU A 414 12.11 12.13 -5.59
CA LEU A 414 12.10 13.55 -5.89
C LEU A 414 12.66 13.77 -7.30
N ILE A 415 12.09 14.73 -8.01
CA ILE A 415 12.64 15.25 -9.28
C ILE A 415 13.17 16.65 -9.01
N TYR A 416 14.45 16.88 -9.30
CA TYR A 416 15.12 18.17 -9.11
C TYR A 416 14.95 19.05 -10.34
N SER A 417 14.63 20.32 -10.10
CA SER A 417 14.82 21.34 -11.12
C SER A 417 16.31 21.63 -11.31
N THR A 418 16.65 22.22 -12.45
CA THR A 418 18.02 22.55 -12.84
C THR A 418 18.12 23.99 -13.29
N ASN A 419 19.26 24.62 -13.04
CA ASN A 419 19.61 25.94 -13.54
C ASN A 419 20.96 25.87 -14.27
N ASN A 420 21.24 26.89 -15.10
CA ASN A 420 22.55 27.07 -15.72
C ASN A 420 23.37 28.06 -14.90
N SER A 421 24.33 27.54 -14.12
CA SER A 421 25.36 28.35 -13.47
C SER A 421 26.61 28.40 -14.37
N PRO A 422 27.34 29.52 -14.46
CA PRO A 422 28.63 29.52 -15.15
C PRO A 422 29.56 28.47 -14.50
N PRO A 423 30.33 27.69 -15.28
CA PRO A 423 31.15 26.62 -14.72
C PRO A 423 32.19 27.20 -13.77
N ASN A 424 32.09 26.88 -12.48
CA ASN A 424 33.15 27.14 -11.52
C ASN A 424 34.41 26.37 -11.96
N CYS A 425 35.53 27.07 -12.08
CA CYS A 425 36.80 26.65 -12.69
C CYS A 425 37.52 25.46 -12.00
N HIS A 426 36.89 24.76 -11.07
CA HIS A 426 37.56 23.80 -10.16
C HIS A 426 36.91 22.41 -10.02
N LYS A 427 36.16 21.93 -11.02
CA LYS A 427 35.78 20.50 -11.07
C LYS A 427 36.12 19.89 -12.43
N LYS A 428 37.41 19.60 -12.65
CA LYS A 428 37.88 18.70 -13.71
C LYS A 428 37.73 17.26 -13.22
N GLY A 429 36.98 16.45 -13.99
CA GLY A 429 36.98 14.99 -13.88
C GLY A 429 35.62 14.40 -13.61
N ARG A 430 34.87 14.11 -14.69
CA ARG A 430 33.97 12.95 -14.79
C ARG A 430 33.55 12.75 -16.25
N GLU A 431 33.78 11.56 -16.76
CA GLU A 431 33.56 11.17 -18.15
C GLU A 431 32.07 11.18 -18.53
N ARG A 432 31.75 12.16 -19.36
CA ARG A 432 30.90 12.16 -20.56
C ARG A 432 29.87 11.02 -20.75
N GLY A 433 28.65 11.29 -20.29
CA GLY A 433 27.45 11.02 -21.11
C GLY A 433 27.07 12.29 -21.87
N LEU A 434 27.52 12.42 -23.13
CA LEU A 434 26.93 13.39 -24.07
C LEU A 434 25.43 13.08 -24.23
N TYR A 435 24.61 14.08 -24.58
CA TYR A 435 23.18 14.01 -25.01
C TYR A 435 22.09 14.64 -24.12
N LEU A 436 22.33 15.06 -22.86
CA LEU A 436 21.26 15.70 -22.05
C LEU A 436 21.55 17.12 -21.50
N TRP A 437 22.80 17.59 -21.53
CA TRP A 437 23.18 18.92 -21.01
C TRP A 437 22.51 20.10 -21.75
N GLY A 438 22.02 19.89 -22.97
CA GLY A 438 21.26 20.92 -23.70
C GLY A 438 19.84 21.12 -23.19
N GLU A 439 19.26 20.08 -22.54
CA GLU A 439 17.87 20.09 -22.09
C GLU A 439 17.73 20.29 -20.57
N THR A 440 18.74 19.86 -19.81
CA THR A 440 18.85 20.00 -18.35
C THR A 440 20.07 20.85 -18.00
N GLY A 441 19.94 21.75 -17.03
CA GLY A 441 21.06 22.59 -16.58
C GLY A 441 22.16 21.80 -15.86
N ASN A 442 23.25 22.49 -15.51
CA ASN A 442 24.45 21.87 -14.93
C ASN A 442 24.44 21.77 -13.39
N GLU A 443 23.47 22.41 -12.72
CA GLU A 443 23.34 22.42 -11.27
C GLU A 443 21.90 22.13 -10.83
N ARG A 444 21.73 21.31 -9.78
CA ARG A 444 20.44 21.04 -9.14
C ARG A 444 20.02 22.25 -8.30
N ASP A 445 18.76 22.64 -8.43
CA ASP A 445 18.09 23.62 -7.58
C ASP A 445 17.10 22.89 -6.63
N LYS A 446 16.02 23.52 -6.17
CA LYS A 446 14.96 22.88 -5.38
C LYS A 446 14.25 21.76 -6.16
N PRO A 447 13.74 20.72 -5.49
CA PRO A 447 12.90 19.71 -6.12
C PRO A 447 11.60 20.31 -6.68
N LEU A 448 11.05 19.72 -7.73
CA LEU A 448 9.67 19.94 -8.12
C LEU A 448 8.74 19.41 -7.02
N HIS A 449 7.62 20.10 -6.80
CA HIS A 449 6.64 19.68 -5.81
C HIS A 449 6.07 18.29 -6.14
N GLY A 450 6.03 17.37 -5.18
CA GLY A 450 5.56 15.99 -5.41
C GLY A 450 4.16 15.91 -6.05
N PRO A 451 3.16 16.65 -5.54
CA PRO A 451 1.86 16.79 -6.19
C PRO A 451 1.90 17.39 -7.60
N PHE A 452 2.84 18.31 -7.91
CA PHE A 452 2.99 18.82 -9.27
C PHE A 452 3.48 17.73 -10.23
N VAL A 453 4.49 16.96 -9.83
CA VAL A 453 5.01 15.84 -10.62
C VAL A 453 3.90 14.80 -10.84
N ALA A 454 3.10 14.47 -9.82
CA ALA A 454 1.97 13.56 -9.96
C ALA A 454 0.89 14.10 -10.92
N THR A 455 0.53 15.40 -10.80
CA THR A 455 -0.38 16.07 -11.74
C THR A 455 0.17 16.03 -13.16
N LEU A 456 1.47 16.24 -13.36
CA LEU A 456 2.07 16.25 -14.69
C LEU A 456 2.10 14.84 -15.33
N LEU A 457 2.38 13.80 -14.53
CA LEU A 457 2.27 12.40 -14.97
C LEU A 457 0.83 12.04 -15.37
N ASN A 458 -0.15 12.51 -14.60
CA ASN A 458 -1.56 12.34 -14.94
C ASN A 458 -1.91 13.06 -16.25
N ASP A 459 -1.60 14.35 -16.34
CA ASP A 459 -2.07 15.19 -17.44
C ASP A 459 -1.38 14.85 -18.77
N LEU A 460 -0.07 14.58 -18.75
CA LEU A 460 0.68 14.26 -19.98
C LEU A 460 0.52 12.81 -20.40
N PHE A 461 0.43 11.88 -19.44
CA PHE A 461 0.64 10.46 -19.70
C PHE A 461 -0.50 9.56 -19.20
N GLY A 462 -1.49 10.09 -18.49
CA GLY A 462 -2.55 9.29 -17.87
C GLY A 462 -2.09 8.45 -16.68
N ILE A 463 -0.86 8.64 -16.21
CA ILE A 463 -0.26 7.84 -15.13
C ILE A 463 -0.74 8.35 -13.77
N GLN A 464 -1.41 7.48 -13.03
CA GLN A 464 -1.93 7.77 -11.70
C GLN A 464 -0.84 7.51 -10.65
N ALA A 465 -0.09 8.56 -10.32
CA ALA A 465 0.90 8.56 -9.24
C ALA A 465 0.36 9.32 -8.01
N ARG A 466 1.02 9.17 -6.86
CA ARG A 466 0.64 9.90 -5.64
C ARG A 466 1.69 10.93 -5.24
N GLY A 467 1.28 12.17 -5.06
CA GLY A 467 2.11 13.23 -4.49
C GLY A 467 1.79 13.52 -3.02
N GLY A 468 2.79 13.80 -2.19
CA GLY A 468 2.63 14.22 -0.80
C GLY A 468 3.52 13.45 0.18
N CYS A 469 3.12 13.37 1.44
CA CYS A 469 3.87 12.72 2.53
C CYS A 469 3.39 11.30 2.88
N ALA A 470 2.49 10.72 2.08
CA ALA A 470 2.00 9.35 2.17
C ALA A 470 1.60 8.86 3.58
N CYS A 471 1.03 9.74 4.42
CA CYS A 471 0.64 9.44 5.80
C CYS A 471 1.79 8.88 6.66
N ALA A 472 3.02 9.33 6.40
CA ALA A 472 4.23 8.92 7.11
C ALA A 472 5.10 10.15 7.42
N GLY A 473 4.48 11.18 7.99
CA GLY A 473 5.10 12.49 8.25
C GLY A 473 6.47 12.44 8.95
N PRO A 474 6.61 11.75 10.11
CA PRO A 474 7.89 11.62 10.81
C PRO A 474 8.98 10.98 9.94
N TYR A 475 8.67 9.89 9.23
CA TYR A 475 9.62 9.26 8.31
C TYR A 475 9.96 10.17 7.13
N GLY A 476 8.99 10.91 6.62
CA GLY A 476 9.19 11.95 5.62
C GLY A 476 10.17 13.03 6.10
N HIS A 477 10.14 13.42 7.38
CA HIS A 477 11.12 14.34 7.95
C HIS A 477 12.53 13.75 7.94
N ALA A 478 12.69 12.48 8.34
CA ALA A 478 13.97 11.79 8.29
C ALA A 478 14.51 11.70 6.85
N LEU A 479 13.69 11.27 5.89
CA LEU A 479 14.08 11.12 4.48
C LEU A 479 14.44 12.45 3.79
N LEU A 480 13.83 13.55 4.22
CA LEU A 480 14.05 14.88 3.66
C LEU A 480 15.02 15.74 4.48
N GLY A 481 15.55 15.24 5.61
CA GLY A 481 16.45 15.99 6.48
C GLY A 481 15.79 17.22 7.10
N ILE A 482 14.50 17.13 7.44
CA ILE A 482 13.74 18.24 8.03
C ILE A 482 14.04 18.29 9.53
N SER A 483 14.62 19.42 9.96
CA SER A 483 14.87 19.72 11.37
C SER A 483 13.59 20.03 12.14
N GLU A 484 13.65 19.95 13.47
CA GLU A 484 12.55 20.36 14.35
C GLU A 484 12.12 21.82 14.12
N ALA A 485 13.08 22.73 13.95
CA ALA A 485 12.80 24.14 13.66
C ALA A 485 11.99 24.32 12.37
N GLN A 486 12.37 23.61 11.29
CA GLN A 486 11.64 23.61 10.02
C GLN A 486 10.25 22.98 10.16
N SER A 487 10.14 21.86 10.87
CA SER A 487 8.86 21.20 11.18
C SER A 487 7.89 22.15 11.88
N HIS A 488 8.36 22.88 12.90
CA HIS A 488 7.56 23.90 13.58
C HIS A 488 7.22 25.09 12.69
N ALA A 489 8.10 25.48 11.77
CA ALA A 489 7.80 26.51 10.79
C ALA A 489 6.68 26.08 9.83
N PHE A 490 6.68 24.82 9.35
CA PHE A 490 5.57 24.27 8.58
C PHE A 490 4.26 24.29 9.39
N ARG A 491 4.30 23.86 10.66
CA ARG A 491 3.13 23.90 11.55
C ARG A 491 2.54 25.31 11.65
N ARG A 492 3.37 26.33 11.91
CA ARG A 492 2.93 27.72 12.02
C ARG A 492 2.31 28.23 10.72
N ALA A 493 2.90 27.92 9.57
CA ALA A 493 2.34 28.31 8.28
C ALA A 493 1.01 27.61 7.97
N ILE A 494 0.89 26.32 8.28
CA ILE A 494 -0.37 25.56 8.14
C ILE A 494 -1.46 26.15 9.03
N GLN A 495 -1.14 26.54 10.28
CA GLN A 495 -2.08 27.21 11.18
C GLN A 495 -2.56 28.56 10.65
N LYS A 496 -1.75 29.26 9.86
CA LYS A 496 -2.13 30.48 9.13
C LYS A 496 -2.93 30.22 7.85
N GLY A 497 -3.26 28.95 7.55
CA GLY A 497 -4.06 28.56 6.39
C GLY A 497 -3.26 28.22 5.13
N PHE A 498 -1.93 28.06 5.24
CA PHE A 498 -1.05 27.75 4.11
C PHE A 498 -0.67 26.27 4.08
N ALA A 499 -1.61 25.38 3.75
CA ALA A 499 -1.34 23.95 3.74
C ALA A 499 -0.37 23.50 2.64
N GLY A 500 -0.16 24.33 1.61
CA GLY A 500 0.73 24.03 0.49
C GLY A 500 2.22 24.01 0.84
N VAL A 501 2.63 24.50 2.01
CA VAL A 501 4.04 24.43 2.45
C VAL A 501 4.48 23.01 2.82
N LYS A 502 3.55 22.06 2.92
CA LYS A 502 3.83 20.69 3.32
C LYS A 502 4.87 20.07 2.37
N PRO A 503 5.99 19.56 2.89
CA PRO A 503 6.95 18.84 2.07
C PRO A 503 6.38 17.48 1.64
N GLY A 504 6.98 16.90 0.61
CA GLY A 504 6.55 15.61 0.09
C GLY A 504 7.35 15.19 -1.12
N TRP A 505 6.96 14.05 -1.67
CA TRP A 505 7.58 13.41 -2.81
C TRP A 505 6.50 12.87 -3.77
N THR A 506 6.93 12.24 -4.86
CA THR A 506 6.06 11.46 -5.72
C THR A 506 6.32 9.98 -5.48
N ARG A 507 5.25 9.19 -5.43
CA ARG A 507 5.31 7.74 -5.29
C ARG A 507 4.60 7.05 -6.45
N VAL A 508 5.24 6.02 -6.98
CA VAL A 508 4.66 5.04 -7.91
C VAL A 508 4.87 3.64 -7.36
N SER A 509 4.17 2.66 -7.93
CA SER A 509 4.27 1.25 -7.58
C SER A 509 4.13 0.38 -8.82
N PHE A 510 4.81 -0.77 -8.82
CA PHE A 510 4.83 -1.72 -9.93
C PHE A 510 4.28 -3.08 -9.48
N PRO A 511 2.95 -3.23 -9.38
CA PRO A 511 2.36 -4.48 -8.90
C PRO A 511 2.65 -5.63 -9.87
N TYR A 512 2.66 -6.87 -9.39
CA TYR A 512 2.93 -8.08 -10.20
C TYR A 512 2.06 -8.24 -11.45
N TYR A 513 0.87 -7.66 -11.48
CA TYR A 513 -0.06 -7.70 -12.62
C TYR A 513 0.18 -6.60 -13.67
N LEU A 514 1.13 -5.67 -13.45
CA LEU A 514 1.53 -4.67 -14.44
C LEU A 514 2.09 -5.36 -15.69
N SER A 515 1.79 -4.83 -16.89
CA SER A 515 2.42 -5.30 -18.13
C SER A 515 3.83 -4.72 -18.31
N GLU A 516 4.65 -5.38 -19.12
CA GLU A 516 5.99 -4.89 -19.47
C GLU A 516 5.96 -3.52 -20.15
N GLU A 517 4.94 -3.29 -20.97
CA GLU A 517 4.75 -2.06 -21.74
C GLU A 517 4.33 -0.92 -20.82
N GLU A 518 3.41 -1.18 -19.89
CA GLU A 518 3.02 -0.21 -18.86
C GLU A 518 4.21 0.12 -17.95
N PHE A 519 5.00 -0.87 -17.55
CA PHE A 519 6.22 -0.65 -16.77
C PHE A 519 7.20 0.27 -17.52
N LYS A 520 7.57 -0.07 -18.76
CA LYS A 520 8.49 0.73 -19.59
C LYS A 520 7.94 2.14 -19.84
N TYR A 521 6.63 2.25 -20.07
CA TYR A 521 5.95 3.53 -20.27
C TYR A 521 6.04 4.42 -19.02
N ILE A 522 5.78 3.87 -17.83
CA ILE A 522 5.91 4.61 -16.57
C ILE A 522 7.35 5.09 -16.39
N ILE A 523 8.35 4.21 -16.55
CA ILE A 523 9.76 4.58 -16.38
C ILE A 523 10.17 5.68 -17.36
N ALA A 524 9.79 5.57 -18.64
CA ALA A 524 10.05 6.60 -19.63
C ALA A 524 9.39 7.94 -19.26
N ALA A 525 8.15 7.93 -18.78
CA ALA A 525 7.45 9.14 -18.32
C ALA A 525 8.16 9.80 -17.12
N LEU A 526 8.70 9.01 -16.17
CA LEU A 526 9.49 9.56 -15.06
C LEU A 526 10.78 10.23 -15.57
N GLU A 527 11.48 9.60 -16.52
CA GLU A 527 12.67 10.18 -17.17
C GLU A 527 12.31 11.47 -17.94
N PHE A 528 11.16 11.51 -18.61
CA PHE A 528 10.66 12.72 -19.27
C PHE A 528 10.44 13.85 -18.28
N VAL A 529 9.73 13.60 -17.18
CA VAL A 529 9.47 14.64 -16.18
C VAL A 529 10.78 15.10 -15.53
N ALA A 530 11.75 14.21 -15.35
CA ALA A 530 13.08 14.57 -14.86
C ALA A 530 13.89 15.45 -15.83
N CYS A 531 13.63 15.34 -17.13
CA CYS A 531 14.29 16.16 -18.16
C CYS A 531 13.55 17.48 -18.44
N TYR A 532 12.22 17.41 -18.59
CA TYR A 532 11.40 18.50 -19.13
C TYR A 532 10.39 19.07 -18.12
N GLY A 533 10.16 18.41 -16.99
CA GLY A 533 9.06 18.72 -16.07
C GLY A 533 9.01 20.16 -15.59
N GLN A 534 10.18 20.76 -15.32
CA GLN A 534 10.25 22.16 -14.89
C GLN A 534 9.69 23.14 -15.94
N ARG A 535 9.78 22.81 -17.23
CA ARG A 535 9.29 23.67 -18.32
C ARG A 535 7.78 23.84 -18.31
N PHE A 536 7.07 22.93 -17.66
CA PHE A 536 5.62 22.96 -17.56
C PHE A 536 5.13 23.85 -16.41
N LEU A 537 5.98 24.28 -15.46
CA LEU A 537 5.59 25.17 -14.35
C LEU A 537 4.79 26.42 -14.81
N PRO A 538 5.16 27.13 -15.91
CA PRO A 538 4.40 28.26 -16.43
C PRO A 538 2.98 27.92 -16.89
N LEU A 539 2.66 26.66 -17.15
CA LEU A 539 1.33 26.21 -17.53
C LEU A 539 0.41 25.92 -16.34
N TYR A 540 0.92 25.98 -15.11
CA TYR A 540 0.13 25.68 -13.92
C TYR A 540 0.06 26.84 -12.91
N HIS A 541 -0.98 26.81 -12.09
CA HIS A 541 -1.16 27.63 -10.91
C HIS A 541 -1.01 26.77 -9.67
N PHE A 542 -0.14 27.19 -8.74
CA PHE A 542 -0.03 26.57 -7.43
C PHE A 542 -0.85 27.37 -6.41
N ASN A 543 -1.77 26.67 -5.74
CA ASN A 543 -2.54 27.24 -4.66
C ASN A 543 -1.84 26.97 -3.32
N LEU A 544 -1.21 28.00 -2.75
CA LEU A 544 -0.45 27.91 -1.50
C LEU A 544 -1.32 27.55 -0.28
N LYS A 545 -2.63 27.83 -0.32
CA LYS A 545 -3.56 27.47 0.77
C LYS A 545 -3.87 25.98 0.79
N THR A 546 -3.99 25.34 -0.36
CA THR A 546 -4.40 23.94 -0.48
C THR A 546 -3.26 22.98 -0.82
N GLY A 547 -2.20 23.46 -1.47
CA GLY A 547 -1.15 22.64 -2.07
C GLY A 547 -1.47 22.11 -3.47
N ASN A 548 -2.61 22.48 -4.04
CA ASN A 548 -3.07 21.94 -5.33
C ASN A 548 -2.45 22.68 -6.51
N TRP A 549 -2.25 21.94 -7.61
CA TRP A 549 -1.82 22.45 -8.90
C TRP A 549 -2.99 22.41 -9.89
N THR A 550 -3.21 23.50 -10.61
CA THR A 550 -4.31 23.61 -11.58
C THR A 550 -3.79 24.12 -12.92
N PHE A 551 -4.19 23.46 -14.00
CA PHE A 551 -3.78 23.83 -15.35
C PHE A 551 -4.37 25.18 -15.78
N LYS A 552 -3.53 26.03 -16.40
CA LYS A 552 -3.92 27.36 -16.90
C LYS A 552 -4.13 27.30 -18.41
N LYS A 553 -5.37 27.03 -18.82
CA LYS A 553 -5.76 26.96 -20.25
C LYS A 553 -5.32 28.19 -21.06
N LYS A 554 -5.47 29.40 -20.49
CA LYS A 554 -5.05 30.65 -21.14
C LYS A 554 -3.54 30.69 -21.43
N ALA A 555 -2.71 30.36 -20.45
CA ALA A 555 -1.25 30.34 -20.61
C ALA A 555 -0.80 29.32 -21.68
N PHE A 556 -1.47 28.17 -21.73
CA PHE A 556 -1.22 27.17 -22.77
C PHE A 556 -1.58 27.67 -24.17
N VAL A 557 -2.75 28.29 -24.35
CA VAL A 557 -3.16 28.86 -25.63
C VAL A 557 -2.24 30.01 -26.06
N GLU A 558 -1.77 30.84 -25.14
CA GLU A 558 -0.84 31.94 -25.47
C GLU A 558 0.55 31.45 -25.90
N THR A 559 1.00 30.32 -25.34
CA THR A 559 2.34 29.76 -25.60
C THR A 559 2.33 28.84 -26.81
N VAL A 560 1.41 27.86 -26.83
CA VAL A 560 1.32 26.82 -27.87
C VAL A 560 0.36 27.21 -29.00
N GLY A 561 -0.65 28.03 -28.71
CA GLY A 561 -1.66 28.45 -29.70
C GLY A 561 -1.16 29.44 -30.76
N LYS A 562 -0.01 30.09 -30.57
CA LYS A 562 0.61 30.94 -31.59
C LYS A 562 1.16 30.14 -32.77
N GLU A 563 1.58 28.89 -32.56
CA GLU A 563 2.00 27.97 -33.64
C GLU A 563 0.84 27.20 -34.28
N ARG A 564 -0.34 27.13 -33.63
CA ARG A 564 -1.52 26.39 -34.13
C ARG A 564 -2.07 26.86 -35.49
N LYS A 565 -1.58 27.97 -36.05
CA LYS A 565 -1.90 28.37 -37.44
C LYS A 565 -1.24 27.44 -38.49
N GLY A 566 -0.36 26.53 -38.10
CA GLY A 566 0.19 25.48 -38.97
C GLY A 566 0.09 24.09 -38.31
N LYS A 567 -0.94 23.31 -38.68
CA LYS A 567 -1.09 21.86 -38.47
C LYS A 567 -0.97 21.33 -37.02
N PHE A 568 -2.12 21.17 -36.35
CA PHE A 568 -2.31 20.05 -35.41
C PHE A 568 -3.69 19.43 -35.60
N PHE A 569 -3.72 18.17 -36.01
CA PHE A 569 -4.90 17.32 -35.90
C PHE A 569 -5.03 16.94 -34.42
N ILE A 570 -6.05 17.46 -33.74
CA ILE A 570 -6.63 16.70 -32.64
C ILE A 570 -7.21 15.48 -33.33
N LEU A 571 -6.49 14.35 -33.29
CA LEU A 571 -7.06 13.07 -33.68
C LEU A 571 -8.22 12.81 -32.72
N ASN A 572 -9.43 13.13 -33.17
CA ASN A 572 -10.64 12.52 -32.68
C ASN A 572 -10.54 11.04 -33.03
N ASP A 573 -9.98 10.27 -32.12
CA ASP A 573 -9.89 8.82 -32.25
C ASP A 573 -11.28 8.24 -31.96
N ASN A 574 -12.16 8.34 -32.96
CA ASN A 574 -13.53 7.84 -32.95
C ASN A 574 -13.69 6.63 -33.88
N GLN A 575 -12.62 5.89 -34.15
CA GLN A 575 -12.68 4.61 -34.88
C GLN A 575 -11.68 3.61 -34.32
N ALA A 576 -12.06 2.90 -33.26
CA ALA A 576 -11.50 1.59 -32.97
C ALA A 576 -12.69 0.63 -32.81
N GLY A 577 -12.94 -0.16 -33.86
CA GLY A 577 -13.84 -1.29 -33.78
C GLY A 577 -13.32 -2.34 -32.81
N GLU A 578 -14.22 -3.01 -32.11
CA GLU A 578 -13.89 -4.13 -31.23
C GLU A 578 -13.49 -5.34 -32.10
N ASP A 579 -12.21 -5.73 -32.06
CA ASP A 579 -11.70 -6.94 -32.71
C ASP A 579 -11.00 -7.83 -31.66
N PRO A 580 -11.24 -9.15 -31.58
CA PRO A 580 -10.94 -9.95 -30.39
C PRO A 580 -9.49 -10.47 -30.27
N ASN A 581 -8.56 -10.11 -31.17
CA ASN A 581 -7.20 -10.66 -31.17
C ASN A 581 -6.22 -9.85 -30.30
N GLY A 582 -5.50 -10.56 -29.40
CA GLY A 582 -4.59 -9.97 -28.41
C GLY A 582 -3.39 -9.21 -28.99
N ASP A 583 -2.88 -9.62 -30.15
CA ASP A 583 -1.70 -8.98 -30.77
C ASP A 583 -2.03 -7.60 -31.36
N ALA A 584 -3.23 -7.40 -31.91
CA ALA A 584 -3.67 -6.12 -32.46
C ALA A 584 -3.93 -5.06 -31.38
N LYS A 585 -4.41 -5.46 -30.19
CA LYS A 585 -4.53 -4.57 -29.03
C LYS A 585 -3.17 -4.08 -28.54
N GLN A 586 -2.14 -4.92 -28.63
CA GLN A 586 -0.80 -4.60 -28.17
C GLN A 586 -0.07 -3.58 -29.07
N GLU A 587 -0.20 -3.74 -30.39
CA GLU A 587 0.28 -2.76 -31.36
C GLU A 587 -0.45 -1.41 -31.21
N SER A 588 -1.75 -1.44 -30.92
CA SER A 588 -2.55 -0.25 -30.61
C SER A 588 -2.09 0.48 -29.33
N LEU A 589 -1.76 -0.23 -28.25
CA LEU A 589 -1.32 0.37 -27.00
C LEU A 589 0.04 1.08 -27.14
N THR A 590 1.00 0.44 -27.81
CA THR A 590 2.33 1.01 -28.05
C THR A 590 2.25 2.27 -28.92
N ALA A 591 1.38 2.27 -29.94
CA ALA A 591 1.12 3.43 -30.77
C ALA A 591 0.53 4.59 -29.95
N ARG A 592 -0.43 4.32 -29.05
CA ARG A 592 -1.00 5.34 -28.15
C ARG A 592 0.04 5.97 -27.25
N TYR A 593 0.87 5.16 -26.58
CA TYR A 593 1.93 5.65 -25.71
C TYR A 593 2.98 6.48 -26.46
N THR A 594 3.30 6.08 -27.69
CA THR A 594 4.19 6.84 -28.57
C THR A 594 3.59 8.21 -28.92
N SER A 595 2.30 8.27 -29.25
CA SER A 595 1.60 9.53 -29.53
C SER A 595 1.60 10.49 -28.32
N TYR A 596 1.33 9.98 -27.11
CA TYR A 596 1.40 10.79 -25.88
C TYR A 596 2.80 11.36 -25.66
N TRP A 597 3.82 10.55 -25.92
CA TRP A 597 5.22 10.94 -25.80
C TRP A 597 5.63 12.03 -26.81
N GLU A 598 5.28 11.87 -28.08
CA GLU A 598 5.56 12.84 -29.13
C GLU A 598 4.87 14.18 -28.85
N SER A 599 3.60 14.13 -28.43
CA SER A 599 2.84 15.32 -28.02
C SER A 599 3.52 16.04 -26.85
N ALA A 600 3.91 15.30 -25.80
CA ALA A 600 4.58 15.86 -24.64
C ALA A 600 5.93 16.50 -25.00
N LYS A 601 6.75 15.84 -25.83
CA LYS A 601 8.04 16.37 -26.31
C LYS A 601 7.87 17.64 -27.14
N HIS A 602 6.92 17.65 -28.07
CA HIS A 602 6.64 18.84 -28.88
C HIS A 602 6.25 20.02 -27.99
N ILE A 603 5.32 19.84 -27.05
CA ILE A 603 4.93 20.90 -26.10
C ILE A 603 6.14 21.36 -25.28
N ALA A 604 6.97 20.43 -24.78
CA ALA A 604 8.17 20.78 -24.02
C ALA A 604 9.21 21.58 -24.82
N SER A 605 9.27 21.43 -26.15
CA SER A 605 10.14 22.24 -27.01
C SER A 605 9.67 23.68 -27.20
N LEU A 606 8.37 23.95 -27.00
CA LEU A 606 7.77 25.29 -27.09
C LEU A 606 7.85 26.07 -25.78
N LEU A 607 8.22 25.39 -24.69
CA LEU A 607 8.26 25.95 -23.35
C LEU A 607 9.68 26.40 -22.97
N PRO A 608 9.82 27.47 -22.16
CA PRO A 608 11.12 27.95 -21.72
C PRO A 608 11.86 26.85 -20.95
N LYS A 609 13.13 26.60 -21.32
CA LYS A 609 13.97 25.56 -20.70
C LYS A 609 14.17 25.78 -19.20
N PHE A 610 14.36 27.04 -18.81
CA PHE A 610 14.63 27.48 -17.44
C PHE A 610 13.64 28.59 -17.07
N PRO A 611 12.40 28.26 -16.67
CA PRO A 611 11.42 29.28 -16.31
C PRO A 611 11.84 30.01 -15.03
N SER A 612 11.65 31.33 -15.02
CA SER A 612 11.97 32.17 -13.86
C SER A 612 11.15 31.75 -12.63
N PRO A 613 11.74 31.76 -11.42
CA PRO A 613 11.01 31.49 -10.19
C PRO A 613 9.82 32.43 -10.02
N ARG A 614 8.69 31.90 -9.56
CA ARG A 614 7.49 32.72 -9.34
C ARG A 614 7.64 33.53 -8.05
N ARG A 615 7.40 34.85 -8.13
CA ARG A 615 7.28 35.67 -6.91
C ARG A 615 5.99 35.32 -6.18
N LEU A 616 6.10 34.94 -4.91
CA LEU A 616 4.96 34.78 -4.02
C LEU A 616 4.44 36.18 -3.66
N GLN A 617 3.14 36.41 -3.80
CA GLN A 617 2.48 37.67 -3.42
C GLN A 617 2.06 37.68 -1.94
N VAL A 618 2.60 36.77 -1.12
CA VAL A 618 2.12 36.49 0.25
C VAL A 618 3.29 36.52 1.23
N GLU A 619 3.04 36.94 2.47
CA GLU A 619 3.96 36.94 3.62
C GLU A 619 4.30 35.52 4.12
N ILE A 620 4.86 34.68 3.26
CA ILE A 620 5.55 33.46 3.68
C ILE A 620 7.00 33.58 3.28
N ASP A 621 7.88 33.24 4.22
CA ASP A 621 9.30 33.08 3.97
C ASP A 621 9.53 32.09 2.81
N PRO A 622 10.11 32.53 1.67
CA PRO A 622 10.40 31.65 0.54
C PRO A 622 11.31 30.46 0.88
N GLU A 623 12.11 30.56 1.95
CA GLU A 623 12.94 29.46 2.43
C GLU A 623 12.13 28.34 3.08
N LEU A 624 10.87 28.62 3.47
CA LEU A 624 9.95 27.60 3.93
C LEU A 624 9.49 26.67 2.80
N LEU A 625 9.64 27.07 1.54
CA LEU A 625 9.31 26.18 0.43
C LEU A 625 10.48 25.27 0.10
N TYR A 626 10.30 23.99 0.43
CA TYR A 626 11.24 22.91 0.14
C TYR A 626 11.28 22.54 -1.36
N PHE A 627 10.51 23.22 -2.21
CA PHE A 627 10.34 22.89 -3.62
C PHE A 627 10.23 24.14 -4.49
N ARG A 628 10.39 23.96 -5.80
CA ARG A 628 10.30 25.02 -6.82
C ARG A 628 8.84 25.30 -7.23
N ILE A 629 8.54 26.58 -7.47
CA ILE A 629 7.23 27.09 -7.92
C ILE A 629 7.38 28.00 -9.14
#